data_AF-A0A7S0TR53-F1
#
_entry.id   AF-A0A7S0TR53-F1
#
_cell.length_a   1.000
_cell.length_b   1.000
_cell.length_c   1.000
_cell.angle_alpha   90.00
_cell.angle_beta   90.00
_cell.angle_gamma   90.00
#
_symmetry.space_group_name_H-M   'P 1'
#
loop_
_entity.id
_entity.type
_entity.pdbx_description
1 polymer ?
#
loop_
_entity_poly.entity_id
_entity_poly.type
_entity_poly.pdbx_seq_one_letter_code
_entity_poly.pdbx_strand_id
1 'polypeptide(L)'
;DRVLEALAAIEEEEERNSDRLGDCIQYGLIEMLVQHIHHNCEEGAVLIFLPGWAAISKLDKSLKALPEARSLLVLPVHSMLPDREQRLIFNPPPPGVRKVVLATNIAETSITIDDVSFVVDAGLINETNYDPVTNLRTLAPSRVSQANARQRRGRAGRTKPGQCYYMYTRECFDTRLDAFQAPEMLRMPVEEICLQVKSLGLGRIRPALSKAIESPDPRAVDNAVALLEAIGALDPTDESLTPLGTMLSELPVHPQVGKMLLLGAVFGVVDPILTVAASLGFRSPFTMVIGKERQVDECKRRLSRGSMSDHLTTVHTYDGWRGAG
;
A
#
# COMPACT_ATOMS: atom_id res chain seq x y z
N ASP A 1 -29.20 -2.12 -37.02
CA ASP A 1 -30.26 -2.61 -36.11
C ASP A 1 -29.71 -3.56 -35.06
N ARG A 2 -29.33 -4.80 -35.37
CA ARG A 2 -28.77 -5.75 -34.36
C ARG A 2 -27.48 -5.32 -33.62
N VAL A 3 -26.63 -4.52 -34.26
CA VAL A 3 -25.40 -3.98 -33.63
C VAL A 3 -25.73 -2.81 -32.69
N LEU A 4 -26.75 -2.02 -33.01
CA LEU A 4 -27.22 -0.92 -32.15
C LEU A 4 -28.01 -1.47 -30.95
N GLU A 5 -28.78 -2.55 -31.14
CA GLU A 5 -29.41 -3.28 -30.03
C GLU A 5 -28.37 -3.95 -29.12
N ALA A 6 -27.26 -4.46 -29.67
CA ALA A 6 -26.16 -5.01 -28.86
C ALA A 6 -25.41 -3.93 -28.09
N LEU A 7 -25.17 -2.76 -28.68
CA LEU A 7 -24.54 -1.62 -28.00
C LEU A 7 -25.46 -1.00 -26.94
N ALA A 8 -26.75 -0.89 -27.21
CA ALA A 8 -27.74 -0.42 -26.24
C ALA A 8 -27.95 -1.41 -25.08
N ALA A 9 -27.89 -2.72 -25.36
CA ALA A 9 -27.94 -3.75 -24.32
C ALA A 9 -26.66 -3.74 -23.45
N ILE A 10 -25.50 -3.45 -24.04
CA ILE A 10 -24.24 -3.25 -23.30
C ILE A 10 -24.33 -1.97 -22.46
N GLU A 11 -24.84 -0.85 -23.00
CA GLU A 11 -25.05 0.40 -22.25
C GLU A 11 -26.06 0.22 -21.09
N GLU A 12 -27.17 -0.48 -21.30
CA GLU A 12 -28.17 -0.74 -20.26
C GLU A 12 -27.71 -1.74 -19.18
N GLU A 13 -26.76 -2.63 -19.50
CA GLU A 13 -26.13 -3.56 -18.57
C GLU A 13 -24.93 -2.90 -17.84
N GLU A 14 -24.27 -1.93 -18.47
CA GLU A 14 -23.25 -1.05 -17.90
C GLU A 14 -23.83 0.03 -16.98
N GLU A 15 -25.02 0.59 -17.27
CA GLU A 15 -25.71 1.56 -16.40
C GLU A 15 -26.19 0.92 -15.09
N ARG A 16 -26.77 -0.29 -15.16
CA ARG A 16 -27.19 -1.07 -13.98
C ARG A 16 -26.01 -1.59 -13.16
N ASN A 17 -24.86 -1.81 -13.80
CA ASN A 17 -23.61 -2.10 -13.11
C ASN A 17 -22.83 -0.84 -12.75
N SER A 18 -23.21 0.38 -13.13
CA SER A 18 -22.34 1.56 -13.06
C SER A 18 -21.89 1.95 -11.63
N ASP A 19 -22.67 1.58 -10.62
CA ASP A 19 -22.29 1.70 -9.20
C ASP A 19 -21.23 0.69 -8.76
N ARG A 20 -21.06 -0.42 -9.49
CA ARG A 20 -20.00 -1.44 -9.28
C ARG A 20 -18.90 -1.40 -10.34
N LEU A 21 -19.20 -0.90 -11.54
CA LEU A 21 -18.29 -0.85 -12.69
C LEU A 21 -17.21 0.23 -12.48
N GLY A 22 -17.57 1.32 -11.81
CA GLY A 22 -16.61 2.35 -11.43
C GLY A 22 -15.58 1.89 -10.39
N ASP A 23 -15.78 0.74 -9.74
CA ASP A 23 -14.89 0.18 -8.71
C ASP A 23 -14.02 -0.97 -9.25
N CYS A 24 -14.15 -1.32 -10.54
CA CYS A 24 -13.40 -2.40 -11.15
C CYS A 24 -12.46 -1.89 -12.26
N ILE A 25 -11.29 -2.52 -12.35
CA ILE A 25 -10.26 -2.11 -13.31
C ILE A 25 -10.64 -2.60 -14.70
N GLN A 26 -10.74 -1.67 -15.65
CA GLN A 26 -11.02 -1.96 -17.06
C GLN A 26 -9.75 -2.40 -17.81
N TYR A 27 -9.30 -3.63 -17.54
CA TYR A 27 -8.05 -4.17 -18.12
C TYR A 27 -8.01 -4.09 -19.65
N GLY A 28 -9.09 -4.47 -20.34
CA GLY A 28 -9.15 -4.43 -21.80
C GLY A 28 -9.02 -3.01 -22.37
N LEU A 29 -9.59 -2.00 -21.71
CA LEU A 29 -9.41 -0.60 -22.10
C LEU A 29 -7.96 -0.15 -21.92
N ILE A 30 -7.34 -0.51 -20.80
CA ILE A 30 -5.93 -0.21 -20.54
C ILE A 30 -5.04 -0.87 -21.61
N GLU A 31 -5.31 -2.11 -21.99
CA GLU A 31 -4.58 -2.82 -23.06
C GLU A 31 -4.69 -2.11 -24.42
N MET A 32 -5.93 -1.79 -24.83
CA MET A 32 -6.16 -1.04 -26.08
C MET A 32 -5.47 0.33 -26.06
N LEU A 33 -5.46 1.01 -24.91
CA LEU A 33 -4.77 2.28 -24.75
C LEU A 33 -3.25 2.11 -24.85
N VAL A 34 -2.67 1.08 -24.25
CA VAL A 34 -1.24 0.77 -24.39
C VAL A 34 -0.88 0.49 -25.85
N GLN A 35 -1.70 -0.29 -26.57
CA GLN A 35 -1.53 -0.53 -28.00
C GLN A 35 -1.65 0.77 -28.81
N HIS A 36 -2.64 1.62 -28.51
CA HIS A 36 -2.80 2.91 -29.17
C HIS A 36 -1.56 3.79 -28.97
N ILE A 37 -1.08 3.92 -27.74
CA ILE A 37 0.13 4.69 -27.40
C ILE A 37 1.36 4.10 -28.11
N HIS A 38 1.47 2.77 -28.16
CA HIS A 38 2.60 2.10 -28.79
C HIS A 38 2.71 2.42 -30.28
N HIS A 39 1.58 2.41 -31.01
CA HIS A 39 1.56 2.57 -32.47
C HIS A 39 1.43 4.02 -32.95
N ASN A 40 0.74 4.89 -32.20
CA ASN A 40 0.31 6.20 -32.70
C ASN A 40 0.95 7.38 -31.98
N CYS A 41 1.62 7.17 -30.85
CA CYS A 41 2.21 8.25 -30.07
C CYS A 41 3.73 8.26 -30.15
N GLU A 42 4.32 9.42 -29.89
CA GLU A 42 5.78 9.60 -29.81
C GLU A 42 6.45 8.67 -28.79
N GLU A 43 7.77 8.59 -28.85
CA GLU A 43 8.58 7.83 -27.89
C GLU A 43 8.32 8.30 -26.46
N GLY A 44 8.41 7.36 -25.51
CA GLY A 44 8.24 7.64 -24.09
C GLY A 44 7.68 6.44 -23.35
N ALA A 45 8.11 6.28 -22.10
CA ALA A 45 7.63 5.20 -21.25
C ALA A 45 6.18 5.44 -20.82
N VAL A 46 5.45 4.35 -20.67
CA VAL A 46 4.08 4.33 -20.12
C VAL A 46 4.15 3.92 -18.66
N LEU A 47 3.59 4.71 -17.75
CA LEU A 47 3.44 4.39 -16.33
C LEU A 47 1.97 4.14 -16.02
N ILE A 48 1.64 2.94 -15.56
CA ILE A 48 0.27 2.53 -15.26
C ILE A 48 0.11 2.36 -13.74
N PHE A 49 -0.79 3.13 -13.15
CA PHE A 49 -1.13 3.03 -11.73
C PHE A 49 -2.24 1.99 -11.49
N LEU A 50 -1.98 1.03 -10.61
CA LEU A 50 -2.87 -0.06 -10.23
C LEU A 50 -2.92 -0.19 -8.69
N PRO A 51 -4.02 -0.68 -8.09
CA PRO A 51 -4.18 -0.67 -6.63
C PRO A 51 -3.27 -1.67 -5.90
N GLY A 52 -2.83 -2.75 -6.55
CA GLY A 52 -2.00 -3.77 -5.88
C GLY A 52 -1.50 -4.87 -6.79
N TRP A 53 -0.79 -5.84 -6.20
CA TRP A 53 -0.13 -6.92 -6.94
C TRP A 53 -1.06 -7.77 -7.81
N ALA A 54 -2.26 -8.09 -7.32
CA ALA A 54 -3.21 -8.89 -8.09
C ALA A 54 -3.57 -8.23 -9.43
N ALA A 55 -3.76 -6.91 -9.43
CA ALA A 55 -4.02 -6.14 -10.63
C ALA A 55 -2.78 -6.05 -11.54
N ILE A 56 -1.61 -5.80 -10.95
CA ILE A 56 -0.32 -5.78 -11.67
C ILE A 56 -0.07 -7.11 -12.38
N SER A 57 -0.17 -8.24 -11.67
CA SER A 57 0.07 -9.58 -12.22
C SER A 57 -0.91 -9.93 -13.33
N LYS A 58 -2.18 -9.52 -13.21
CA LYS A 58 -3.20 -9.76 -14.23
C LYS A 58 -2.89 -8.97 -15.51
N LEU A 59 -2.59 -7.67 -15.39
CA LEU A 59 -2.27 -6.83 -16.55
C LEU A 59 -0.92 -7.22 -17.18
N ASP A 60 0.09 -7.58 -16.38
CA ASP A 60 1.39 -8.07 -16.86
C ASP A 60 1.24 -9.28 -17.78
N LYS A 61 0.45 -10.28 -17.35
CA LYS A 61 0.16 -11.46 -18.17
C LYS A 61 -0.58 -11.11 -19.46
N SER A 62 -1.54 -10.19 -19.38
CA SER A 62 -2.33 -9.79 -20.54
C SER A 62 -1.49 -9.05 -21.58
N LEU A 63 -0.69 -8.06 -21.16
CA LEU A 63 0.21 -7.32 -22.03
C LEU A 63 1.28 -8.22 -22.68
N LYS A 64 1.76 -9.24 -21.96
CA LYS A 64 2.70 -10.23 -22.51
C LYS A 64 2.06 -11.23 -23.48
N ALA A 65 0.74 -11.31 -23.51
CA ALA A 65 0.00 -12.14 -24.47
C ALA A 65 -0.36 -11.37 -25.77
N LEU A 66 -0.15 -10.06 -25.80
CA LEU A 66 -0.41 -9.23 -26.98
C LEU A 66 0.56 -9.56 -28.13
N PRO A 67 0.15 -9.36 -29.39
CA PRO A 67 1.05 -9.49 -30.55
C PRO A 67 2.32 -8.63 -30.43
N GLU A 68 2.21 -7.46 -29.80
CA GLU A 68 3.28 -6.50 -29.58
C GLU A 68 4.20 -6.86 -28.41
N ALA A 69 4.02 -8.00 -27.74
CA ALA A 69 4.81 -8.37 -26.56
C ALA A 69 6.33 -8.34 -26.79
N ARG A 70 6.80 -8.53 -28.04
CA ARG A 70 8.23 -8.45 -28.39
C ARG A 70 8.77 -7.02 -28.47
N SER A 71 7.92 -6.02 -28.69
CA SER A 71 8.26 -4.59 -28.75
C SER A 71 7.87 -3.85 -27.46
N LEU A 72 7.42 -4.56 -26.42
CA LEU A 72 7.08 -4.01 -25.11
C LEU A 72 8.00 -4.57 -24.01
N LEU A 73 8.62 -3.68 -23.23
CA LEU A 73 9.32 -4.03 -22.00
C LEU A 73 8.39 -3.75 -20.81
N VAL A 74 7.64 -4.78 -20.40
CA VAL A 74 6.68 -4.69 -19.27
C VAL A 74 7.41 -4.94 -17.95
N LEU A 75 7.43 -3.93 -17.06
CA LEU A 75 8.13 -3.94 -15.78
C LEU A 75 7.17 -3.69 -14.62
N PRO A 76 6.78 -4.74 -13.87
CA PRO A 76 5.99 -4.57 -12.66
C PRO A 76 6.84 -4.06 -11.49
N VAL A 77 6.28 -3.14 -10.71
CA VAL A 77 6.91 -2.54 -9.52
C VAL A 77 5.93 -2.56 -8.35
N HIS A 78 6.39 -3.11 -7.23
CA HIS A 78 5.61 -3.24 -6.00
C HIS A 78 6.58 -3.24 -4.81
N SER A 79 6.14 -2.75 -3.65
CA SER A 79 6.97 -2.65 -2.42
C SER A 79 7.52 -4.00 -1.93
N MET A 80 6.86 -5.11 -2.28
CA MET A 80 7.26 -6.48 -1.93
C MET A 80 8.29 -7.09 -2.90
N LEU A 81 8.61 -6.42 -4.02
CA LEU A 81 9.65 -6.88 -4.93
C LEU A 81 11.04 -6.55 -4.38
N PRO A 82 12.06 -7.38 -4.65
CA PRO A 82 13.45 -7.06 -4.31
C PRO A 82 13.90 -5.71 -4.90
N ASP A 83 14.72 -4.97 -4.17
CA ASP A 83 15.20 -3.63 -4.59
C ASP A 83 15.91 -3.68 -5.96
N ARG A 84 16.58 -4.79 -6.29
CA ARG A 84 17.21 -5.01 -7.60
C ARG A 84 16.20 -5.03 -8.75
N GLU A 85 15.03 -5.65 -8.54
CA GLU A 85 13.94 -5.71 -9.53
C GLU A 85 13.30 -4.33 -9.69
N GLN A 86 13.06 -3.63 -8.57
CA GLN A 86 12.51 -2.26 -8.60
C GLN A 86 13.41 -1.30 -9.38
N ARG A 87 14.74 -1.45 -9.29
CA ARG A 87 15.72 -0.60 -9.99
C ARG A 87 15.73 -0.78 -11.51
N LEU A 88 15.16 -1.86 -12.05
CA LEU A 88 15.15 -2.10 -13.50
C LEU A 88 14.40 -1.00 -14.26
N ILE A 89 13.44 -0.34 -13.62
CA ILE A 89 12.62 0.70 -14.27
C ILE A 89 13.39 1.98 -14.58
N PHE A 90 14.53 2.20 -13.94
CA PHE A 90 15.38 3.37 -14.21
C PHE A 90 16.21 3.20 -15.48
N ASN A 91 16.37 1.96 -15.96
CA ASN A 91 17.13 1.71 -17.16
C ASN A 91 16.32 2.12 -18.41
N PRO A 92 16.97 2.70 -19.43
CA PRO A 92 16.32 2.94 -20.72
C PRO A 92 15.97 1.62 -21.40
N PRO A 93 14.86 1.55 -22.16
CA PRO A 93 14.54 0.36 -22.93
C PRO A 93 15.50 0.18 -24.11
N PRO A 94 15.62 -1.06 -24.66
CA PRO A 94 16.32 -1.30 -25.92
C PRO A 94 15.73 -0.48 -27.09
N PRO A 95 16.51 -0.20 -28.15
CA PRO A 95 16.00 0.48 -29.34
C PRO A 95 14.80 -0.25 -29.96
N GLY A 96 13.76 0.50 -30.33
CA GLY A 96 12.52 -0.06 -30.91
C GLY A 96 11.60 -0.75 -29.91
N VAL A 97 11.92 -0.72 -28.60
CA VAL A 97 11.10 -1.29 -27.53
C VAL A 97 10.53 -0.17 -26.66
N ARG A 98 9.22 -0.21 -26.39
CA ARG A 98 8.57 0.73 -25.47
C ARG A 98 8.54 0.16 -24.06
N LYS A 99 9.01 0.95 -23.08
CA LYS A 99 8.92 0.60 -21.66
C LYS A 99 7.50 0.84 -21.13
N VAL A 100 6.94 -0.16 -20.45
CA VAL A 100 5.63 -0.09 -19.78
C VAL A 100 5.82 -0.50 -18.32
N VAL A 101 5.65 0.45 -17.40
CA VAL A 101 5.82 0.24 -15.97
C VAL A 101 4.46 0.07 -15.31
N LEU A 102 4.27 -1.03 -14.58
CA LEU A 102 3.04 -1.31 -13.84
C LEU A 102 3.31 -1.09 -12.35
N ALA A 103 2.73 -0.07 -11.74
CA ALA A 103 3.08 0.33 -10.38
C ALA A 103 1.87 0.58 -9.48
N THR A 104 2.08 0.44 -8.17
CA THR A 104 1.16 0.99 -7.16
C THR A 104 1.48 2.46 -6.88
N ASN A 105 0.90 3.02 -5.82
CA ASN A 105 1.23 4.34 -5.30
C ASN A 105 2.73 4.51 -4.91
N ILE A 106 3.54 3.45 -4.92
CA ILE A 106 5.01 3.57 -4.77
C ILE A 106 5.63 4.49 -5.83
N ALA A 107 5.08 4.53 -7.04
CA ALA A 107 5.52 5.44 -8.10
C ALA A 107 4.95 6.87 -7.97
N GLU A 108 3.99 7.08 -7.06
CA GLU A 108 3.36 8.39 -6.82
C GLU A 108 4.21 9.29 -5.94
N THR A 109 4.98 8.73 -5.00
CA THR A 109 5.84 9.49 -4.07
C THR A 109 7.28 9.00 -4.04
N SER A 110 7.49 7.69 -4.01
CA SER A 110 8.76 7.08 -3.60
C SER A 110 9.73 6.80 -4.74
N ILE A 111 9.25 6.82 -5.99
CA ILE A 111 10.06 6.48 -7.17
C ILE A 111 9.92 7.55 -8.27
N THR A 112 11.00 7.82 -8.97
CA THR A 112 11.09 8.83 -10.03
C THR A 112 11.64 8.22 -11.32
N ILE A 113 10.78 8.03 -12.32
CA ILE A 113 11.15 7.46 -13.62
C ILE A 113 11.20 8.60 -14.63
N ASP A 114 12.37 8.88 -15.19
CA ASP A 114 12.62 10.13 -15.92
C ASP A 114 12.10 10.13 -17.36
N ASP A 115 11.99 8.97 -17.99
CA ASP A 115 11.56 8.80 -19.38
C ASP A 115 10.04 8.55 -19.52
N VAL A 116 9.27 8.73 -18.46
CA VAL A 116 7.80 8.62 -18.51
C VAL A 116 7.23 9.81 -19.26
N SER A 117 6.43 9.52 -20.29
CA SER A 117 5.70 10.53 -21.07
C SER A 117 4.20 10.27 -21.11
N PHE A 118 3.78 9.05 -20.76
CA PHE A 118 2.39 8.64 -20.73
C PHE A 118 2.08 8.05 -19.37
N VAL A 119 1.05 8.57 -18.70
CA VAL A 119 0.52 8.02 -17.46
C VAL A 119 -0.87 7.47 -17.71
N VAL A 120 -1.15 6.28 -17.22
CA VAL A 120 -2.48 5.66 -17.21
C VAL A 120 -2.89 5.46 -15.75
N ASP A 121 -3.94 6.15 -15.32
CA ASP A 121 -4.42 6.10 -13.95
C ASP A 121 -5.72 5.27 -13.87
N ALA A 122 -5.64 4.10 -13.26
CA ALA A 122 -6.83 3.26 -13.04
C ALA A 122 -7.82 3.84 -12.01
N GLY A 123 -7.45 4.89 -11.28
CA GLY A 123 -8.34 5.58 -10.33
C GLY A 123 -8.53 4.89 -8.99
N LEU A 124 -7.78 3.81 -8.72
CA LEU A 124 -7.84 3.06 -7.47
C LEU A 124 -6.49 3.07 -6.74
N ILE A 125 -6.56 2.88 -5.43
CA ILE A 125 -5.43 2.75 -4.50
C ILE A 125 -5.82 1.75 -3.39
N ASN A 126 -4.90 0.90 -2.95
CA ASN A 126 -5.14 0.10 -1.75
C ASN A 126 -4.73 0.91 -0.52
N GLU A 127 -5.68 1.11 0.40
CA GLU A 127 -5.47 1.89 1.62
C GLU A 127 -5.78 1.07 2.85
N THR A 128 -5.03 1.33 3.92
CA THR A 128 -5.34 0.79 5.24
C THR A 128 -6.33 1.72 5.91
N ASN A 129 -7.46 1.15 6.31
CA ASN A 129 -8.53 1.80 7.05
C ASN A 129 -8.75 1.09 8.38
N TYR A 130 -9.17 1.85 9.38
CA TYR A 130 -9.50 1.35 10.70
C TYR A 130 -10.97 1.64 10.99
N ASP A 131 -11.70 0.59 11.33
CA ASP A 131 -13.07 0.72 11.81
C ASP A 131 -13.07 0.67 13.36
N PRO A 132 -13.37 1.79 14.03
CA PRO A 132 -13.38 1.85 15.49
C PRO A 132 -14.54 1.08 16.12
N VAL A 133 -15.58 0.71 15.36
CA VAL A 133 -16.71 -0.08 15.87
C VAL A 133 -16.32 -1.54 16.00
N THR A 134 -15.68 -2.09 14.96
CA THR A 134 -15.22 -3.49 14.97
C THR A 134 -13.81 -3.65 15.54
N ASN A 135 -13.08 -2.56 15.73
CA ASN A 135 -11.67 -2.53 16.12
C ASN A 135 -10.77 -3.30 15.15
N LEU A 136 -11.09 -3.24 13.85
CA LEU A 136 -10.38 -3.96 12.80
C LEU A 136 -9.67 -3.01 11.85
N ARG A 137 -8.42 -3.35 11.52
CA ARG A 137 -7.68 -2.76 10.41
C ARG A 137 -7.99 -3.57 9.15
N THR A 138 -8.38 -2.89 8.08
CA THR A 138 -8.67 -3.50 6.78
C THR A 138 -7.80 -2.85 5.71
N LEU A 139 -7.30 -3.66 4.79
CA LEU A 139 -6.62 -3.20 3.58
C LEU A 139 -7.57 -3.44 2.40
N ALA A 140 -8.11 -2.36 1.83
CA ALA A 140 -9.10 -2.46 0.76
C ALA A 140 -8.78 -1.47 -0.36
N PRO A 141 -9.16 -1.81 -1.61
CA PRO A 141 -9.13 -0.83 -2.69
C PRO A 141 -10.17 0.26 -2.42
N SER A 142 -9.71 1.50 -2.49
CA SER A 142 -10.50 2.73 -2.47
C SER A 142 -10.22 3.54 -3.73
N ARG A 143 -11.09 4.51 -4.02
CA ARG A 143 -10.86 5.48 -5.09
C ARG A 143 -9.76 6.44 -4.68
N VAL A 144 -8.97 6.88 -5.66
CA VAL A 144 -7.96 7.92 -5.44
C VAL A 144 -8.61 9.27 -5.17
N SER A 145 -7.95 10.14 -4.40
CA SER A 145 -8.39 11.54 -4.29
C SER A 145 -8.03 12.33 -5.57
N GLN A 146 -8.68 13.48 -5.75
CA GLN A 146 -8.31 14.43 -6.80
C GLN A 146 -6.84 14.88 -6.66
N ALA A 147 -6.35 15.02 -5.42
CA ALA A 147 -4.94 15.32 -5.15
C ALA A 147 -4.01 14.21 -5.67
N ASN A 148 -4.33 12.93 -5.41
CA ASN A 148 -3.55 11.79 -5.92
C ASN A 148 -3.53 11.77 -7.46
N ALA A 149 -4.71 11.92 -8.09
CA ALA A 149 -4.81 11.97 -9.56
C ALA A 149 -3.94 13.10 -10.17
N ARG A 150 -3.93 14.28 -9.54
CA ARG A 150 -3.07 15.40 -9.94
C ARG A 150 -1.58 15.09 -9.76
N GLN A 151 -1.19 14.40 -8.68
CA GLN A 151 0.18 13.95 -8.48
C GLN A 151 0.62 12.94 -9.54
N ARG A 152 -0.25 11.96 -9.84
CA ARG A 152 -0.03 10.95 -10.90
C ARG A 152 0.15 11.61 -12.27
N ARG A 153 -0.70 12.58 -12.62
CA ARG A 153 -0.53 13.39 -13.83
C ARG A 153 0.83 14.08 -13.90
N GLY A 154 1.33 14.59 -12.77
CA GLY A 154 2.65 15.22 -12.69
C GLY A 154 3.81 14.31 -13.07
N ARG A 155 3.61 12.99 -13.10
CA ARG A 155 4.65 12.01 -13.50
C ARG A 155 4.92 11.95 -15.00
N ALA A 156 3.99 12.41 -15.84
CA ALA A 156 4.18 12.45 -17.29
C ALA A 156 4.93 13.70 -17.77
N GLY A 157 5.00 14.76 -16.96
CA GLY A 157 5.44 16.10 -17.40
C GLY A 157 6.82 16.53 -16.91
N ARG A 158 7.73 15.59 -16.63
CA ARG A 158 9.01 15.90 -15.99
C ARG A 158 10.08 16.39 -16.94
N THR A 159 10.35 15.63 -17.99
CA THR A 159 11.45 15.88 -18.93
C THR A 159 10.95 16.52 -20.22
N LYS A 160 9.69 16.28 -20.58
CA LYS A 160 9.02 16.82 -21.76
C LYS A 160 7.50 16.86 -21.56
N PRO A 161 6.73 17.52 -22.45
CA PRO A 161 5.27 17.43 -22.43
C PRO A 161 4.81 15.97 -22.48
N GLY A 162 3.89 15.61 -21.60
CA GLY A 162 3.36 14.26 -21.50
C GLY A 162 1.84 14.24 -21.37
N GLN A 163 1.27 13.03 -21.48
CA GLN A 163 -0.17 12.81 -21.45
C GLN A 163 -0.54 11.93 -20.25
N CYS A 164 -1.67 12.23 -19.63
CA CYS A 164 -2.23 11.45 -18.53
C CYS A 164 -3.65 11.04 -18.90
N TYR A 165 -3.92 9.74 -18.89
CA TYR A 165 -5.21 9.15 -19.19
C TYR A 165 -5.82 8.63 -17.90
N TYR A 166 -7.00 9.14 -17.56
CA TYR A 166 -7.77 8.67 -16.41
C TYR A 166 -8.79 7.63 -16.88
N MET A 167 -8.83 6.47 -16.22
CA MET A 167 -9.78 5.38 -16.54
C MET A 167 -11.15 5.60 -15.86
N TYR A 168 -11.55 6.84 -15.70
CA TYR A 168 -12.79 7.26 -15.07
C TYR A 168 -13.28 8.56 -15.70
N THR A 169 -14.59 8.78 -15.68
CA THR A 169 -15.21 9.95 -16.32
C THR A 169 -14.88 11.24 -15.57
N ARG A 170 -15.00 12.36 -16.28
CA ARG A 170 -14.90 13.68 -15.64
C ARG A 170 -15.95 13.88 -14.55
N GLU A 171 -17.17 13.39 -14.76
CA GLU A 171 -18.22 13.41 -13.74
C GLU A 171 -17.77 12.66 -12.48
N CYS A 172 -17.17 11.47 -12.62
CA CYS A 172 -16.62 10.74 -11.47
C CYS A 172 -15.54 11.55 -10.75
N PHE A 173 -14.63 12.19 -11.48
CA PHE A 173 -13.60 13.06 -10.89
C PHE A 173 -14.19 14.24 -10.11
N ASP A 174 -15.20 14.91 -10.67
CA ASP A 174 -15.78 16.14 -10.10
C ASP A 174 -16.76 15.85 -8.94
N THR A 175 -17.44 14.69 -8.94
CA THR A 175 -18.55 14.40 -8.00
C THR A 175 -18.30 13.24 -7.04
N ARG A 176 -17.45 12.27 -7.39
CA ARG A 176 -17.25 11.03 -6.60
C ARG A 176 -15.87 10.92 -5.96
N LEU A 177 -14.88 11.70 -6.41
CA LEU A 177 -13.55 11.69 -5.81
C LEU A 177 -13.43 12.81 -4.78
N ASP A 178 -12.96 12.44 -3.58
CA ASP A 178 -12.63 13.40 -2.54
C ASP A 178 -11.49 14.32 -3.00
N ALA A 179 -11.50 15.57 -2.54
CA ALA A 179 -10.45 16.53 -2.88
C ALA A 179 -9.07 16.06 -2.41
N PHE A 180 -9.02 15.47 -1.22
CA PHE A 180 -7.82 14.96 -0.56
C PHE A 180 -8.11 13.62 0.09
N GLN A 181 -7.08 12.78 0.22
CA GLN A 181 -7.17 11.56 1.01
C GLN A 181 -7.41 11.91 2.49
N ALA A 182 -8.24 11.11 3.17
CA ALA A 182 -8.47 11.28 4.60
C ALA A 182 -7.14 11.25 5.39
N PRO A 183 -6.91 12.20 6.32
CA PRO A 183 -5.72 12.21 7.14
C PRO A 183 -5.54 10.91 7.91
N GLU A 184 -4.29 10.52 8.11
CA GLU A 184 -3.94 9.25 8.76
C GLU A 184 -4.57 9.09 10.15
N MET A 185 -4.65 10.20 10.92
CA MET A 185 -5.26 10.23 12.25
C MET A 185 -6.74 9.81 12.27
N LEU A 186 -7.47 9.96 11.16
CA LEU A 186 -8.86 9.56 11.07
C LEU A 186 -9.06 8.09 10.67
N ARG A 187 -8.02 7.44 10.12
CA ARG A 187 -8.12 6.13 9.48
C ARG A 187 -7.13 5.09 10.01
N MET A 188 -6.29 5.46 10.95
CA MET A 188 -5.35 4.57 11.64
C MET A 188 -5.61 4.57 13.15
N PRO A 189 -5.28 3.48 13.85
CA PRO A 189 -5.32 3.50 15.31
C PRO A 189 -4.36 4.51 15.92
N VAL A 190 -4.74 5.04 17.07
CA VAL A 190 -4.14 6.23 17.67
C VAL A 190 -3.39 5.95 18.98
N GLU A 191 -3.03 4.70 19.26
CA GLU A 191 -2.43 4.30 20.54
C GLU A 191 -1.08 4.98 20.78
N GLU A 192 -0.26 5.10 19.75
CA GLU A 192 1.01 5.85 19.80
C GLU A 192 0.78 7.33 20.12
N ILE A 193 -0.20 7.96 19.47
CA ILE A 193 -0.53 9.38 19.71
C ILE A 193 -1.09 9.56 21.13
N CYS A 194 -1.97 8.67 21.58
CA CYS A 194 -2.53 8.67 22.94
C CYS A 194 -1.43 8.58 24.00
N LEU A 195 -0.42 7.74 23.78
CA LEU A 195 0.73 7.61 24.67
C LEU A 195 1.59 8.89 24.67
N GLN A 196 1.82 9.50 23.51
CA GLN A 196 2.55 10.76 23.38
C GLN A 196 1.84 11.94 24.06
N VAL A 197 0.50 12.03 23.95
CA VAL A 197 -0.30 13.04 24.66
C VAL A 197 -0.03 13.02 26.16
N LYS A 198 0.08 11.82 26.74
CA LYS A 198 0.39 11.65 28.16
C LYS A 198 1.85 11.92 28.47
N SER A 199 2.78 11.48 27.63
CA SER A 199 4.21 11.75 27.80
C SER A 199 4.53 13.23 27.79
N LEU A 200 3.78 14.02 27.02
CA LEU A 200 3.93 15.48 26.92
C LEU A 200 3.14 16.24 28.01
N GLY A 201 2.42 15.56 28.89
CA GLY A 201 1.65 16.21 29.97
C GLY A 201 0.47 17.03 29.47
N LEU A 202 -0.12 16.71 28.32
CA LEU A 202 -1.23 17.49 27.70
C LEU A 202 -2.60 17.24 28.37
N GLY A 203 -2.64 16.50 29.48
CA GLY A 203 -3.83 16.23 30.28
C GLY A 203 -4.53 14.92 29.91
N ARG A 204 -5.87 14.91 29.96
CA ARG A 204 -6.68 13.74 29.55
C ARG A 204 -6.66 13.57 28.04
N ILE A 205 -6.65 12.32 27.58
CA ILE A 205 -6.38 11.98 26.17
C ILE A 205 -7.45 12.54 25.25
N ARG A 206 -8.72 12.22 25.55
CA ARG A 206 -9.86 12.59 24.72
C ARG A 206 -10.01 14.13 24.56
N PRO A 207 -9.97 14.95 25.63
CA PRO A 207 -9.98 16.42 25.49
C PRO A 207 -8.77 17.02 24.78
N ALA A 208 -7.61 16.36 24.82
CA ALA A 208 -6.43 16.83 24.11
C ALA A 208 -6.58 16.58 22.60
N LEU A 209 -6.97 15.37 22.20
CA LEU A 209 -7.15 15.00 20.79
C LEU A 209 -8.36 15.68 20.13
N SER A 210 -9.38 16.06 20.91
CA SER A 210 -10.50 16.84 20.37
C SER A 210 -10.12 18.25 19.91
N LYS A 211 -8.91 18.73 20.22
CA LYS A 211 -8.38 20.04 19.79
C LYS A 211 -7.58 19.97 18.49
N ALA A 212 -7.38 18.77 17.93
CA ALA A 212 -6.69 18.62 16.66
C ALA A 212 -7.50 19.22 15.50
N ILE A 213 -6.84 19.55 14.39
CA ILE A 213 -7.47 20.15 13.19
C ILE A 213 -8.65 19.30 12.72
N GLU A 214 -8.43 17.99 12.64
CA GLU A 214 -9.46 16.99 12.37
C GLU A 214 -9.35 15.90 13.44
N SER A 215 -10.18 15.98 14.49
CA SER A 215 -10.12 15.04 15.61
C SER A 215 -10.48 13.61 15.21
N PRO A 216 -9.81 12.57 15.74
CA PRO A 216 -10.15 11.17 15.49
C PRO A 216 -11.54 10.82 16.01
N ASP A 217 -12.12 9.71 15.52
CA ASP A 217 -13.37 9.18 16.08
C ASP A 217 -13.18 8.93 17.58
N PRO A 218 -14.07 9.43 18.45
CA PRO A 218 -13.91 9.26 19.88
C PRO A 218 -13.83 7.79 20.32
N ARG A 219 -14.46 6.85 19.60
CA ARG A 219 -14.34 5.41 19.84
C ARG A 219 -12.95 4.87 19.53
N ALA A 220 -12.26 5.43 18.53
CA ALA A 220 -10.86 5.09 18.26
C ALA A 220 -9.96 5.47 19.44
N VAL A 221 -10.22 6.64 20.05
CA VAL A 221 -9.51 7.09 21.26
C VAL A 221 -9.82 6.17 22.44
N ASP A 222 -11.09 5.82 22.65
CA ASP A 222 -11.50 4.95 23.76
C ASP A 222 -10.88 3.54 23.59
N ASN A 223 -10.84 2.98 22.38
CA ASN A 223 -10.17 1.71 22.07
C ASN A 223 -8.66 1.77 22.34
N ALA A 224 -8.02 2.90 21.99
CA ALA A 224 -6.60 3.12 22.21
C ALA A 224 -6.26 3.19 23.71
N VAL A 225 -7.07 3.92 24.49
CA VAL A 225 -6.94 4.01 25.95
C VAL A 225 -7.09 2.62 26.57
N ALA A 226 -8.13 1.88 26.18
CA ALA A 226 -8.36 0.52 26.67
C ALA A 226 -7.19 -0.43 26.36
N LEU A 227 -6.57 -0.31 25.18
CA LEU A 227 -5.36 -1.08 24.86
C LEU A 227 -4.20 -0.70 25.77
N LEU A 228 -3.95 0.60 25.94
CA LEU A 228 -2.84 1.11 26.75
C LEU A 228 -2.99 0.72 28.23
N GLU A 229 -4.21 0.74 28.77
CA GLU A 229 -4.53 0.21 30.10
C GLU A 229 -4.29 -1.31 30.17
N ALA A 230 -4.77 -2.08 29.18
CA ALA A 230 -4.62 -3.52 29.13
C ALA A 230 -3.15 -3.98 29.08
N ILE A 231 -2.28 -3.21 28.40
CA ILE A 231 -0.84 -3.48 28.39
C ILE A 231 -0.13 -2.86 29.62
N GLY A 232 -0.83 -2.18 30.50
CA GLY A 232 -0.29 -1.56 31.72
C GLY A 232 0.55 -0.31 31.45
N ALA A 233 0.37 0.35 30.31
CA ALA A 233 1.01 1.63 29.99
C ALA A 233 0.31 2.81 30.69
N LEU A 234 -1.01 2.71 30.90
CA LEU A 234 -1.80 3.70 31.62
C LEU A 234 -2.44 3.09 32.87
N ASP A 235 -2.58 3.91 33.91
CA ASP A 235 -3.39 3.58 35.08
C ASP A 235 -4.89 3.70 34.74
N PRO A 236 -5.71 2.65 34.97
CA PRO A 236 -7.13 2.67 34.64
C PRO A 236 -7.98 3.65 35.45
N THR A 237 -7.47 4.20 36.56
CA THR A 237 -8.24 5.08 37.45
C THR A 237 -8.20 6.54 37.00
N ASP A 238 -7.06 7.00 36.48
CA ASP A 238 -6.84 8.41 36.18
C ASP A 238 -6.14 8.67 34.83
N GLU A 239 -5.91 7.63 34.03
CA GLU A 239 -5.15 7.65 32.77
C GLU A 239 -3.71 8.19 32.96
N SER A 240 -3.12 8.08 34.14
CA SER A 240 -1.72 8.48 34.35
C SER A 240 -0.75 7.49 33.70
N LEU A 241 0.45 7.95 33.32
CA LEU A 241 1.50 7.04 32.84
C LEU A 241 2.01 6.20 33.99
N THR A 242 2.04 4.89 33.79
CA THR A 242 2.77 3.99 34.67
C THR A 242 4.28 4.08 34.37
N PRO A 243 5.16 3.56 35.24
CA PRO A 243 6.59 3.44 34.91
C PRO A 243 6.84 2.67 33.62
N LEU A 244 6.01 1.65 33.32
CA LEU A 244 6.05 0.95 32.04
C LEU A 244 5.65 1.87 30.89
N GLY A 245 4.56 2.63 31.04
CA GLY A 245 4.10 3.60 30.06
C GLY A 245 5.15 4.65 29.71
N THR A 246 5.87 5.17 30.70
CA THR A 246 6.98 6.10 30.49
C THR A 246 8.11 5.49 29.66
N MET A 247 8.50 4.24 29.94
CA MET A 247 9.50 3.57 29.10
C MET A 247 8.98 3.33 27.67
N LEU A 248 7.71 2.95 27.52
CA LEU A 248 7.11 2.73 26.20
C LEU A 248 7.02 4.01 25.37
N SER A 249 6.79 5.17 25.99
CA SER A 249 6.67 6.45 25.28
C SER A 249 7.99 6.97 24.71
N GLU A 250 9.12 6.45 25.21
CA GLU A 250 10.46 6.77 24.72
C GLU A 250 10.91 5.89 23.53
N LEU A 251 10.20 4.79 23.25
CA LEU A 251 10.55 3.86 22.18
C LEU A 251 9.85 4.26 20.86
N PRO A 252 10.58 4.35 19.73
CA PRO A 252 10.01 4.72 18.42
C PRO A 252 9.32 3.51 17.74
N VAL A 253 8.48 2.78 18.49
CA VAL A 253 7.73 1.62 18.01
C VAL A 253 6.35 1.59 18.65
N HIS A 254 5.43 0.84 18.04
CA HIS A 254 4.11 0.60 18.62
C HIS A 254 4.18 0.08 20.07
N PRO A 255 3.33 0.53 21.01
CA PRO A 255 3.46 0.21 22.44
C PRO A 255 3.49 -1.28 22.77
N GLN A 256 2.75 -2.11 22.02
CA GLN A 256 2.80 -3.57 22.16
C GLN A 256 4.16 -4.16 21.77
N VAL A 257 4.78 -3.64 20.71
CA VAL A 257 6.12 -4.04 20.26
C VAL A 257 7.16 -3.56 21.27
N GLY A 258 7.02 -2.33 21.79
CA GLY A 258 7.87 -1.82 22.86
C GLY A 258 7.82 -2.69 24.11
N LYS A 259 6.62 -3.10 24.53
CA LYS A 259 6.45 -4.00 25.69
C LYS A 259 7.09 -5.36 25.44
N MET A 260 6.94 -5.90 24.23
CA MET A 260 7.61 -7.14 23.82
C MET A 260 9.14 -7.02 23.94
N LEU A 261 9.74 -5.92 23.47
CA LEU A 261 11.18 -5.65 23.58
C LEU A 261 11.64 -5.59 25.04
N LEU A 262 10.94 -4.84 25.90
CA LEU A 262 11.26 -4.72 27.31
C LEU A 262 11.19 -6.07 28.03
N LEU A 263 10.14 -6.87 27.77
CA LEU A 263 10.04 -8.22 28.30
C LEU A 263 11.14 -9.15 27.77
N GLY A 264 11.51 -9.02 26.50
CA GLY A 264 12.63 -9.75 25.92
C GLY A 264 13.95 -9.49 26.66
N ALA A 265 14.18 -8.24 27.11
CA ALA A 265 15.31 -7.88 27.96
C ALA A 265 15.22 -8.50 29.36
N VAL A 266 14.05 -8.41 30.01
CA VAL A 266 13.84 -8.97 31.36
C VAL A 266 14.02 -10.49 31.38
N PHE A 267 13.54 -11.20 30.35
CA PHE A 267 13.64 -12.66 30.26
C PHE A 267 14.96 -13.15 29.63
N GLY A 268 15.87 -12.26 29.24
CA GLY A 268 17.16 -12.64 28.65
C GLY A 268 17.08 -13.23 27.24
N VAL A 269 16.00 -12.95 26.49
CA VAL A 269 15.75 -13.46 25.12
C VAL A 269 15.72 -12.32 24.09
N VAL A 270 16.67 -11.38 24.23
CA VAL A 270 16.72 -10.14 23.46
C VAL A 270 16.88 -10.38 21.95
N ASP A 271 17.79 -11.25 21.53
CA ASP A 271 18.14 -11.48 20.13
C ASP A 271 16.96 -11.96 19.24
N PRO A 272 16.21 -13.03 19.61
CA PRO A 272 15.04 -13.45 18.83
C PRO A 272 13.92 -12.41 18.87
N ILE A 273 13.72 -11.73 20.01
CA ILE A 273 12.67 -10.72 20.16
C ILE A 273 12.97 -9.46 19.34
N LEU A 274 14.23 -9.02 19.28
CA LEU A 274 14.65 -7.93 18.39
C LEU A 274 14.41 -8.29 16.93
N THR A 275 14.72 -9.53 16.53
CA THR A 275 14.48 -10.03 15.18
C THR A 275 12.99 -9.97 14.81
N VAL A 276 12.11 -10.40 15.73
CA VAL A 276 10.66 -10.31 15.55
C VAL A 276 10.19 -8.85 15.49
N ALA A 277 10.64 -8.00 16.42
CA ALA A 277 10.28 -6.58 16.46
C ALA A 277 10.68 -5.85 15.16
N ALA A 278 11.90 -6.09 14.67
CA ALA A 278 12.38 -5.51 13.42
C ALA A 278 11.54 -5.94 12.22
N SER A 279 11.11 -7.22 12.18
CA SER A 279 10.24 -7.72 11.11
C SER A 279 8.82 -7.15 11.17
N LEU A 280 8.28 -6.90 12.36
CA LEU A 280 6.96 -6.30 12.54
C LEU A 280 6.97 -4.79 12.24
N GLY A 281 8.05 -4.08 12.59
CA GLY A 281 8.16 -2.64 12.41
C GLY A 281 8.56 -2.19 11.00
N PHE A 282 9.20 -3.05 10.20
CA PHE A 282 9.67 -2.68 8.87
C PHE A 282 9.07 -3.51 7.74
N ARG A 283 9.65 -4.67 7.44
CA ARG A 283 9.15 -5.59 6.41
C ARG A 283 9.53 -7.02 6.72
N SER A 284 8.71 -7.95 6.24
CA SER A 284 9.06 -9.36 6.22
C SER A 284 10.34 -9.59 5.41
N PRO A 285 11.24 -10.50 5.84
CA PRO A 285 12.42 -10.88 5.05
C PRO A 285 12.05 -11.64 3.78
N PHE A 286 10.82 -12.14 3.66
CA PHE A 286 10.34 -12.84 2.49
C PHE A 286 9.90 -11.87 1.41
N THR A 287 10.70 -11.78 0.34
CA THR A 287 10.33 -11.04 -0.86
C THR A 287 9.50 -11.89 -1.81
N MET A 288 8.67 -11.22 -2.59
CA MET A 288 7.92 -11.85 -3.67
C MET A 288 8.81 -12.04 -4.90
N VAL A 289 8.68 -13.20 -5.56
CA VAL A 289 9.31 -13.48 -6.85
C VAL A 289 8.21 -13.81 -7.86
N ILE A 290 8.17 -13.06 -8.95
CA ILE A 290 7.11 -13.13 -9.95
C ILE A 290 7.00 -14.53 -10.54
N GLY A 291 5.81 -15.14 -10.46
CA GLY A 291 5.56 -16.48 -10.99
C GLY A 291 6.13 -17.64 -10.17
N LYS A 292 6.74 -17.34 -9.00
CA LYS A 292 7.30 -18.33 -8.07
C LYS A 292 6.66 -18.25 -6.68
N GLU A 293 5.43 -17.75 -6.59
CA GLU A 293 4.71 -17.54 -5.34
C GLU A 293 4.60 -18.84 -4.51
N ARG A 294 4.26 -19.97 -5.17
CA ARG A 294 4.20 -21.29 -4.51
C ARG A 294 5.55 -21.74 -3.94
N GLN A 295 6.66 -21.46 -4.65
CA GLN A 295 8.00 -21.81 -4.18
C GLN A 295 8.40 -20.98 -2.96
N VAL A 296 7.99 -19.70 -2.91
CA VAL A 296 8.19 -18.84 -1.73
C VAL A 296 7.42 -19.41 -0.53
N ASP A 297 6.18 -19.84 -0.72
CA ASP A 297 5.38 -20.44 0.35
C ASP A 297 5.97 -21.78 0.85
N GLU A 298 6.46 -22.63 -0.05
CA GLU A 298 7.17 -23.85 0.32
C GLU A 298 8.46 -23.55 1.11
N CYS A 299 9.21 -22.53 0.69
CA CYS A 299 10.41 -22.08 1.41
C CYS A 299 10.05 -21.60 2.82
N LYS A 300 8.99 -20.78 2.98
CA LYS A 300 8.49 -20.34 4.29
C LYS A 300 8.11 -21.52 5.18
N ARG A 301 7.36 -22.49 4.65
CA ARG A 301 6.98 -23.71 5.39
C ARG A 301 8.20 -24.50 5.85
N ARG A 302 9.20 -24.66 4.99
CA ARG A 302 10.45 -25.34 5.37
C ARG A 302 11.21 -24.58 6.46
N LEU A 303 11.32 -23.26 6.33
CA LEU A 303 12.01 -22.40 7.30
C LEU A 303 11.26 -22.29 8.63
N SER A 304 9.96 -22.57 8.66
CA SER A 304 9.18 -22.61 9.90
C SER A 304 9.68 -23.69 10.88
N ARG A 305 10.32 -24.75 10.37
CA ARG A 305 10.76 -25.91 11.16
C ARG A 305 9.62 -26.53 12.01
N GLY A 306 8.37 -26.42 11.54
CA GLY A 306 7.21 -26.96 12.24
C GLY A 306 6.76 -26.14 13.47
N SER A 307 7.28 -24.93 13.66
CA SER A 307 6.95 -24.07 14.82
C SER A 307 5.50 -23.57 14.85
N MET A 308 4.78 -23.66 13.72
CA MET A 308 3.43 -23.10 13.54
C MET A 308 3.33 -21.61 13.89
N SER A 309 4.46 -20.89 13.85
CA SER A 309 4.57 -19.47 14.20
C SER A 309 5.36 -18.72 13.13
N ASP A 310 4.72 -17.72 12.51
CA ASP A 310 5.38 -16.86 11.53
C ASP A 310 6.51 -16.03 12.17
N HIS A 311 6.34 -15.60 13.42
CA HIS A 311 7.37 -14.89 14.17
C HIS A 311 8.62 -15.75 14.36
N LEU A 312 8.46 -17.01 14.78
CA LEU A 312 9.58 -17.94 14.92
C LEU A 312 10.17 -18.33 13.56
N THR A 313 9.34 -18.42 12.52
CA THR A 313 9.81 -18.62 11.15
C THR A 313 10.77 -17.51 10.72
N THR A 314 10.47 -16.26 11.06
CA THR A 314 11.37 -15.12 10.81
C THR A 314 12.68 -15.25 11.59
N VAL A 315 12.63 -15.64 12.87
CA VAL A 315 13.84 -15.90 13.68
C VAL A 315 14.71 -16.99 13.05
N HIS A 316 14.13 -18.17 12.74
CA HIS A 316 14.85 -19.26 12.10
C HIS A 316 15.47 -18.86 10.76
N THR A 317 14.79 -17.99 10.02
CA THR A 317 15.27 -17.45 8.74
C THR A 317 16.47 -16.53 8.95
N TYR A 318 16.40 -15.64 9.94
CA TYR A 318 17.51 -14.75 10.30
C TYR A 318 18.73 -15.53 10.80
N ASP A 319 18.54 -16.52 11.68
CA ASP A 319 19.60 -17.38 12.18
C ASP A 319 20.29 -18.16 11.05
N GLY A 320 19.48 -18.69 10.13
CA GLY A 320 19.98 -19.39 8.94
C GLY A 320 20.80 -18.48 8.03
N TRP A 321 20.37 -17.23 7.84
CA TRP A 321 21.12 -16.23 7.09
C TRP A 321 22.44 -15.88 7.78
N ARG A 322 22.42 -15.65 9.10
CA ARG A 322 23.60 -15.32 9.90
C ARG A 322 24.64 -16.44 9.89
N GLY A 323 24.20 -17.71 9.89
CA GLY A 323 25.11 -18.86 9.83
C GLY A 323 25.63 -19.19 8.42
N ALA A 324 25.06 -18.59 7.38
CA ALA A 324 25.50 -18.79 5.99
C ALA A 324 26.54 -17.75 5.52
N GLY A 325 26.69 -16.65 6.25
CA GLY A 325 27.74 -15.64 6.05
C GLY A 325 28.98 -15.95 6.88
#